data_AF-A0A9Q5N3J6-F1
#
_entry.id   AF-A0A9Q5N3J6-F1
#
_cell.length_a   1.000
_cell.length_b   1.000
_cell.length_c   1.000
_cell.angle_alpha   90.00
_cell.angle_beta   90.00
_cell.angle_gamma   90.00
#
_symmetry.space_group_name_H-M   'P 1'
#
loop_
_entity.id
_entity.type
_entity.pdbx_description
1 polymer ?
#
loop_
_entity_poly.entity_id
_entity_poly.type
_entity_poly.pdbx_seq_one_letter_code
_entity_poly.pdbx_strand_id
1 'polypeptide(L)'
;MSYTETCTDPSKTTSTSTVLLTPRKRKRLTPEDAKLEAPNTQDVSQKKDESLRDKLINCRQCSTHSLTELYNWTFNQAAVAPVRLRHVFEMDLAGTDVEVFYWMGRVPCRTVKLVGMVVGIDEFDDMTRYKLDDGTAVIDCDLKLQKHLKHPTFPKATSTKTASKSTAPESSKQAISKQDKSKTIPELPKVFVGAILSVRGRIYHGRGTRYLRLEPGSFCASQPSHGVRPF
;
A
#
# COMPACT_ATOMS: atom_id res chain seq x y z
N MET A 1 -2.07 20.28 31.77
CA MET A 1 -3.08 21.02 30.99
C MET A 1 -3.86 19.98 30.20
N SER A 2 -5.08 19.71 30.63
CA SER A 2 -5.91 18.59 30.17
C SER A 2 -6.99 19.15 29.26
N TYR A 3 -7.02 18.74 28.00
CA TYR A 3 -8.01 19.21 27.04
C TYR A 3 -9.11 18.15 26.92
N THR A 4 -10.32 18.49 27.34
CA THR A 4 -11.54 17.71 27.12
C THR A 4 -12.21 18.21 25.85
N GLU A 5 -12.24 17.38 24.80
CA GLU A 5 -12.99 17.66 23.58
C GLU A 5 -14.40 17.04 23.68
N THR A 6 -15.42 17.88 23.57
CA THR A 6 -16.83 17.48 23.48
C THR A 6 -17.20 17.22 22.02
N CYS A 7 -17.66 16.00 21.73
CA CYS A 7 -18.16 15.60 20.41
C CYS A 7 -19.67 15.90 20.32
N THR A 8 -20.09 16.69 19.34
CA THR A 8 -21.50 16.93 19.00
C THR A 8 -21.85 16.21 17.70
N ASP A 9 -22.80 15.27 17.77
CA ASP A 9 -23.37 14.55 16.63
C ASP A 9 -24.48 15.35 15.93
N PRO A 10 -24.43 15.53 14.60
CA PRO A 10 -25.61 15.87 13.82
C PRO A 10 -26.15 14.63 13.10
N SER A 11 -27.24 14.07 13.64
CA SER A 11 -28.07 13.10 12.93
C SER A 11 -28.72 13.74 11.70
N LYS A 12 -28.34 13.33 10.50
CA LYS A 12 -29.09 13.61 9.26
C LYS A 12 -29.48 12.31 8.57
N THR A 13 -30.77 12.03 8.65
CA THR A 13 -31.51 10.98 7.94
C THR A 13 -31.49 11.26 6.45
N THR A 14 -30.80 10.42 5.67
CA THR A 14 -30.79 10.51 4.20
C THR A 14 -31.73 9.47 3.61
N SER A 15 -32.76 9.95 2.92
CA SER A 15 -33.81 9.19 2.24
C SER A 15 -33.24 8.27 1.14
N THR A 16 -33.48 6.97 1.26
CA THR A 16 -33.11 5.95 0.27
C THR A 16 -34.13 5.95 -0.88
N SER A 17 -33.70 6.39 -2.08
CA SER A 17 -34.48 6.29 -3.31
C SER A 17 -34.21 4.95 -4.00
N THR A 18 -35.22 4.11 -4.11
CA THR A 18 -35.19 2.84 -4.84
C THR A 18 -35.43 3.08 -6.33
N VAL A 19 -34.35 3.05 -7.11
CA VAL A 19 -34.43 3.11 -8.58
C VAL A 19 -34.68 1.70 -9.13
N LEU A 20 -35.92 1.44 -9.53
CA LEU A 20 -36.31 0.22 -10.26
C LEU A 20 -35.75 0.29 -11.69
N LEU A 21 -34.68 -0.47 -11.96
CA LEU A 21 -34.14 -0.65 -13.29
C LEU A 21 -35.06 -1.58 -14.11
N THR A 22 -35.93 -1.00 -14.94
CA THR A 22 -36.65 -1.76 -15.95
C THR A 22 -35.71 -2.25 -17.05
N PRO A 23 -35.77 -3.53 -17.46
CA PRO A 23 -34.92 -4.07 -18.53
C PRO A 23 -35.28 -3.44 -19.88
N ARG A 24 -34.40 -2.57 -20.40
CA ARG A 24 -34.50 -2.04 -21.77
C ARG A 24 -34.09 -3.13 -22.76
N LYS A 25 -35.06 -3.64 -23.53
CA LYS A 25 -34.84 -4.49 -24.70
C LYS A 25 -33.88 -3.80 -25.69
N ARG A 26 -32.67 -4.35 -25.85
CA ARG A 26 -31.73 -3.99 -26.92
C ARG A 26 -32.37 -4.36 -28.27
N LYS A 27 -32.80 -3.34 -29.04
CA LYS A 27 -33.07 -3.51 -30.47
C LYS A 27 -31.74 -3.71 -31.20
N ARG A 28 -31.66 -4.79 -31.97
CA ARG A 28 -30.54 -5.13 -32.85
C ARG A 28 -30.57 -4.15 -34.04
N LEU A 29 -29.62 -3.21 -34.07
CA LEU A 29 -29.46 -2.31 -35.22
C LEU A 29 -28.63 -3.03 -36.30
N THR A 30 -29.15 -3.00 -37.52
CA THR A 30 -28.51 -3.46 -38.75
C THR A 30 -27.46 -2.45 -39.24
N PRO A 31 -26.43 -2.89 -39.99
CA PRO A 31 -25.26 -2.09 -40.29
C PRO A 31 -25.28 -1.58 -41.73
N GLU A 32 -26.26 -0.78 -42.15
CA GLU A 32 -26.22 -0.15 -43.46
C GLU A 32 -26.83 1.26 -43.34
N ASP A 33 -26.11 2.25 -43.88
CA ASP A 33 -26.51 3.65 -44.06
C ASP A 33 -26.50 4.61 -42.84
N ALA A 34 -25.32 5.19 -42.55
CA ALA A 34 -25.23 6.51 -41.92
C ALA A 34 -23.89 7.21 -42.22
N LYS A 35 -23.68 7.58 -43.49
CA LYS A 35 -22.68 8.60 -43.88
C LYS A 35 -23.37 9.96 -43.90
N LEU A 36 -23.48 10.60 -42.73
CA LEU A 36 -23.82 12.01 -42.62
C LEU A 36 -22.87 12.67 -41.63
N GLU A 37 -22.12 13.64 -42.14
CA GLU A 37 -21.14 14.43 -41.41
C GLU A 37 -21.82 15.21 -40.29
N ALA A 38 -21.42 14.94 -39.05
CA ALA A 38 -21.82 15.72 -37.90
C ALA A 38 -21.00 17.04 -37.85
N PRO A 39 -21.64 18.19 -37.58
CA PRO A 39 -20.93 19.45 -37.45
C PRO A 39 -20.00 19.43 -36.23
N ASN A 40 -18.72 19.68 -36.52
CA ASN A 40 -17.61 19.80 -35.59
C ASN A 40 -17.85 20.96 -34.61
N THR A 41 -18.57 20.69 -33.53
CA THR A 41 -18.73 21.63 -32.41
C THR A 41 -17.47 21.51 -31.56
N GLN A 42 -16.43 22.23 -31.95
CA GLN A 42 -15.17 22.23 -31.22
C GLN A 42 -15.39 22.74 -29.80
N ASP A 43 -15.06 21.84 -28.89
CA ASP A 43 -14.99 21.94 -27.45
C ASP A 43 -13.96 23.01 -27.02
N VAL A 44 -14.37 24.27 -27.00
CA VAL A 44 -13.53 25.38 -26.49
C VAL A 44 -13.47 25.38 -24.95
N SER A 45 -14.28 24.57 -24.27
CA SER A 45 -14.41 24.63 -22.81
C SER A 45 -13.33 23.85 -22.05
N GLN A 46 -12.64 22.87 -22.67
CA GLN A 46 -11.62 22.07 -21.97
C GLN A 46 -10.26 22.76 -21.83
N LYS A 47 -9.89 23.71 -22.72
CA LYS A 47 -8.56 24.34 -22.69
C LYS A 47 -8.31 25.28 -21.50
N LYS A 48 -9.36 25.81 -20.87
CA LYS A 48 -9.20 26.77 -19.76
C LYS A 48 -8.88 26.09 -18.42
N ASP A 49 -9.34 24.85 -18.22
CA ASP A 49 -9.13 24.13 -16.96
C ASP A 49 -7.74 23.49 -16.85
N GLU A 50 -7.12 23.06 -17.95
CA GLU A 50 -5.73 22.55 -17.93
C GLU A 50 -4.73 23.64 -17.52
N SER A 51 -4.88 24.86 -18.04
CA SER A 51 -3.99 25.98 -17.71
C SER A 51 -4.00 26.37 -16.23
N LEU A 52 -5.14 26.24 -15.55
CA LEU A 52 -5.23 26.51 -14.11
C LEU A 52 -4.60 25.39 -13.27
N ARG A 53 -4.69 24.13 -13.72
CA ARG A 53 -4.01 23.01 -13.06
C ARG A 53 -2.50 23.17 -13.13
N ASP A 54 -1.96 23.52 -14.30
CA ASP A 54 -0.51 23.71 -14.45
C ASP A 54 0.01 24.86 -13.57
N LYS A 55 -0.74 25.97 -13.46
CA LYS A 55 -0.39 27.06 -12.55
C LYS A 55 -0.45 26.66 -11.07
N LEU A 56 -1.44 25.86 -10.67
CA LEU A 56 -1.57 25.39 -9.30
C LEU A 56 -0.53 24.33 -8.93
N ILE A 57 -0.14 23.47 -9.87
CA ILE A 57 0.93 22.48 -9.70
C ILE A 57 2.27 23.22 -9.53
N ASN A 58 2.53 24.25 -10.34
CA ASN A 58 3.77 25.01 -10.27
C ASN A 58 3.92 25.78 -8.94
N CYS A 59 2.83 26.31 -8.38
CA CYS A 59 2.87 26.96 -7.06
C CYS A 59 3.04 26.00 -5.88
N ARG A 60 2.78 24.69 -6.05
CA ARG A 60 2.87 23.71 -4.95
C ARG A 60 4.30 23.22 -4.70
N GLN A 61 5.22 23.46 -5.62
CA GLN A 61 6.56 22.86 -5.61
C GLN A 61 7.70 23.87 -5.42
N CYS A 62 7.42 25.12 -5.05
CA CYS A 62 8.45 26.11 -4.70
C CYS A 62 9.01 25.85 -3.29
N SER A 63 9.72 24.73 -3.12
CA SER A 63 10.56 24.48 -1.96
C SER A 63 11.93 25.12 -2.17
N THR A 64 12.50 25.73 -1.13
CA THR A 64 13.91 26.18 -1.13
C THR A 64 14.89 25.03 -0.95
N HIS A 65 14.40 23.84 -0.57
CA HIS A 65 15.21 22.65 -0.34
C HIS A 65 15.54 21.91 -1.63
N SER A 66 16.73 21.31 -1.65
CA SER A 66 17.13 20.40 -2.72
C SER A 66 16.23 19.14 -2.77
N LEU A 67 16.14 18.50 -3.94
CA LEU A 67 15.37 17.26 -4.09
C LEU A 67 15.87 16.15 -3.15
N THR A 68 17.19 16.07 -2.94
CA THR A 68 17.81 15.10 -2.04
C THR A 68 17.47 15.38 -0.58
N GLU A 69 17.43 16.65 -0.15
CA GLU A 69 16.94 17.01 1.20
C GLU A 69 15.48 16.61 1.40
N LEU A 70 14.62 16.88 0.41
CA LEU A 70 13.21 16.50 0.45
C LEU A 70 13.04 14.99 0.49
N TYR A 71 13.80 14.25 -0.33
CA TYR A 71 13.82 12.80 -0.31
C TYR A 71 14.25 12.26 1.06
N ASN A 72 15.34 12.80 1.62
CA ASN A 72 15.83 12.45 2.96
C ASN A 72 14.78 12.73 4.05
N TRP A 73 14.02 13.82 3.91
CA TRP A 73 12.93 14.11 4.82
C TRP A 73 11.83 13.03 4.80
N THR A 74 11.58 12.40 3.65
CA THR A 74 10.54 11.35 3.52
C THR A 74 10.81 10.06 4.31
N PHE A 75 12.01 9.88 4.85
CA PHE A 75 12.34 8.75 5.73
C PHE A 75 11.88 8.96 7.17
N ASN A 76 11.50 10.18 7.54
CA ASN A 76 10.99 10.47 8.88
C ASN A 76 9.60 9.87 9.08
N GLN A 77 9.28 9.48 10.31
CA GLN A 77 7.94 8.98 10.64
C GLN A 77 6.84 10.03 10.40
N ALA A 78 7.19 11.32 10.55
CA ALA A 78 6.30 12.44 10.24
C ALA A 78 5.92 12.53 8.74
N ALA A 79 6.69 11.89 7.85
CA ALA A 79 6.40 11.82 6.43
C ALA A 79 5.44 10.67 6.06
N VAL A 80 4.96 9.90 7.04
CA VAL A 80 3.93 8.88 6.84
C VAL A 80 2.57 9.56 6.81
N ALA A 81 2.03 9.71 5.61
CA ALA A 81 0.82 10.49 5.44
C ALA A 81 -0.45 9.62 5.44
N PRO A 82 -1.43 9.89 6.30
CA PRO A 82 -2.75 9.24 6.24
C PRO A 82 -3.55 9.79 5.06
N VAL A 83 -3.98 8.92 4.14
CA VAL A 83 -4.65 9.35 2.89
C VAL A 83 -5.81 8.47 2.48
N ARG A 84 -6.62 9.00 1.57
CA ARG A 84 -7.58 8.23 0.77
C ARG A 84 -6.87 7.64 -0.45
N LEU A 85 -7.34 6.50 -0.92
CA LEU A 85 -6.77 5.79 -2.07
C LEU A 85 -6.76 6.63 -3.33
N ARG A 86 -7.86 7.35 -3.62
CA ARG A 86 -7.91 8.27 -4.77
C ARG A 86 -6.74 9.25 -4.79
N HIS A 87 -6.37 9.82 -3.64
CA HIS A 87 -5.24 10.73 -3.58
C HIS A 87 -3.91 10.04 -3.89
N VAL A 88 -3.73 8.77 -3.53
CA VAL A 88 -2.50 8.01 -3.88
C VAL A 88 -2.30 7.96 -5.38
N PHE A 89 -3.36 7.83 -6.17
CA PHE A 89 -3.29 7.84 -7.63
C PHE A 89 -3.08 9.24 -8.21
N GLU A 90 -3.60 10.28 -7.56
CA GLU A 90 -3.52 11.68 -8.00
C GLU A 90 -2.24 12.42 -7.54
N MET A 91 -1.43 11.86 -6.62
CA MET A 91 -0.20 12.51 -6.15
C MET A 91 0.82 12.70 -7.28
N ASP A 92 1.55 13.80 -7.28
CA ASP A 92 2.57 14.06 -8.30
C ASP A 92 3.86 13.28 -7.98
N LEU A 93 4.42 12.61 -8.98
CA LEU A 93 5.71 11.94 -8.85
C LEU A 93 6.85 12.98 -8.93
N ALA A 94 7.82 12.91 -8.03
CA ALA A 94 9.00 13.75 -8.04
C ALA A 94 10.27 12.96 -7.67
N GLY A 95 11.42 13.57 -7.95
CA GLY A 95 12.75 13.01 -7.69
C GLY A 95 13.39 12.36 -8.91
N THR A 96 14.47 11.61 -8.66
CA THR A 96 15.18 10.82 -9.67
C THR A 96 14.76 9.35 -9.58
N ASP A 97 15.20 8.50 -10.51
CA ASP A 97 14.92 7.05 -10.49
C ASP A 97 15.31 6.37 -9.17
N VAL A 98 16.30 6.92 -8.46
CA VAL A 98 16.81 6.41 -7.18
C VAL A 98 16.09 7.08 -6.00
N GLU A 99 15.82 8.38 -6.11
CA GLU A 99 15.27 9.23 -5.05
C GLU A 99 13.79 9.55 -5.26
N VAL A 100 13.00 8.51 -5.52
CA VAL A 100 11.57 8.66 -5.81
C VAL A 100 10.77 9.00 -4.55
N PHE A 101 10.01 10.10 -4.63
CA PHE A 101 8.97 10.48 -3.67
C PHE A 101 7.75 11.10 -4.38
N TYR A 102 6.69 11.36 -3.63
CA TYR A 102 5.41 11.84 -4.15
C TYR A 102 4.97 13.10 -3.42
N TRP A 103 4.40 14.06 -4.14
CA TRP A 103 3.81 15.24 -3.54
C TRP A 103 2.35 15.02 -3.20
N MET A 104 2.02 15.28 -1.94
CA MET A 104 0.64 15.38 -1.48
C MET A 104 0.37 16.82 -1.06
N GLY A 105 -0.15 17.60 -1.99
CA GLY A 105 -0.23 19.04 -1.80
C GLY A 105 1.16 19.63 -1.67
N ARG A 106 1.55 20.03 -0.45
CA ARG A 106 2.86 20.63 -0.13
C ARG A 106 3.78 19.70 0.68
N VAL A 107 3.36 18.48 0.95
CA VAL A 107 4.11 17.54 1.79
C VAL A 107 4.72 16.46 0.89
N PRO A 108 6.05 16.32 0.86
CA PRO A 108 6.69 15.21 0.16
C PRO A 108 6.49 13.93 0.99
N CYS A 109 6.07 12.85 0.37
CA CYS A 109 5.80 11.60 1.05
C CYS A 109 6.23 10.41 0.21
N ARG A 110 6.54 9.31 0.89
CA ARG A 110 6.97 8.06 0.27
C ARG A 110 6.21 6.86 0.84
N THR A 111 5.81 6.99 2.10
CA THR A 111 5.03 6.01 2.84
C THR A 111 3.67 6.62 3.17
N VAL A 112 2.62 5.86 2.96
CA VAL A 112 1.25 6.26 3.26
C VAL A 112 0.63 5.31 4.27
N LYS A 113 -0.35 5.82 5.02
CA LYS A 113 -1.25 5.02 5.86
C LYS A 113 -2.65 5.04 5.25
N LEU A 114 -3.24 3.87 5.07
CA LEU A 114 -4.56 3.68 4.49
C LEU A 114 -5.42 2.83 5.41
N VAL A 115 -6.74 3.00 5.27
CA VAL A 115 -7.74 2.11 5.85
C VAL A 115 -8.72 1.76 4.74
N GLY A 116 -8.98 0.47 4.55
CA GLY A 116 -9.90 0.00 3.52
C GLY A 116 -10.37 -1.42 3.77
N MET A 117 -11.36 -1.84 3.01
CA MET A 117 -11.88 -3.20 2.98
C MET A 117 -11.05 -4.05 2.01
N VAL A 118 -10.72 -5.27 2.40
CA VAL A 118 -10.06 -6.24 1.51
C VAL A 118 -11.09 -6.77 0.52
N VAL A 119 -10.93 -6.47 -0.77
CA VAL A 119 -11.82 -6.94 -1.84
C VAL A 119 -11.25 -8.13 -2.62
N GLY A 120 -9.98 -8.45 -2.43
CA GLY A 120 -9.32 -9.59 -3.05
C GLY A 120 -7.99 -9.93 -2.39
N ILE A 121 -7.60 -11.20 -2.47
CA ILE A 121 -6.34 -11.71 -1.95
C ILE A 121 -5.76 -12.62 -3.03
N ASP A 122 -4.56 -12.27 -3.50
CA ASP A 122 -3.78 -13.09 -4.42
C ASP A 122 -2.54 -13.61 -3.67
N GLU A 123 -2.40 -14.93 -3.54
CA GLU A 123 -1.27 -15.57 -2.88
C GLU A 123 -0.23 -16.02 -3.91
N PHE A 124 1.03 -15.63 -3.70
CA PHE A 124 2.18 -16.04 -4.50
C PHE A 124 3.23 -16.70 -3.60
N ASP A 125 4.20 -17.38 -4.20
CA ASP A 125 5.25 -18.12 -3.47
C ASP A 125 6.11 -17.25 -2.52
N ASP A 126 6.21 -15.94 -2.77
CA ASP A 126 7.06 -15.02 -2.01
C ASP A 126 6.34 -13.79 -1.45
N MET A 127 5.08 -13.61 -1.81
CA MET A 127 4.29 -12.47 -1.37
C MET A 127 2.80 -12.78 -1.36
N THR A 128 2.06 -12.10 -0.49
CA THR A 128 0.61 -12.04 -0.55
C THR A 128 0.22 -10.63 -0.99
N ARG A 129 -0.61 -10.52 -2.02
CA ARG A 129 -1.14 -9.24 -2.51
C ARG A 129 -2.58 -9.07 -2.05
N TYR A 130 -2.83 -8.01 -1.30
CA TYR A 130 -4.18 -7.61 -0.90
C TYR A 130 -4.70 -6.53 -1.83
N LYS A 131 -5.95 -6.62 -2.27
CA LYS A 131 -6.65 -5.56 -2.99
C LYS A 131 -7.48 -4.80 -1.97
N LEU A 132 -7.15 -3.54 -1.72
CA LEU A 132 -7.82 -2.70 -0.74
C LEU A 132 -8.72 -1.69 -1.43
N ASP A 133 -9.98 -1.59 -0.97
CA ASP A 133 -10.97 -0.60 -1.41
C ASP A 133 -11.39 0.28 -0.23
N ASP A 134 -11.32 1.60 -0.38
CA ASP A 134 -11.77 2.58 0.62
C ASP A 134 -13.08 3.29 0.20
N GLY A 135 -13.71 2.84 -0.89
CA GLY A 135 -14.87 3.45 -1.52
C GLY A 135 -14.52 4.53 -2.55
N THR A 136 -13.25 4.91 -2.68
CA THR A 136 -12.79 5.92 -3.65
C THR A 136 -11.95 5.34 -4.79
N ALA A 137 -11.21 4.26 -4.55
CA ALA A 137 -10.46 3.51 -5.53
C ALA A 137 -10.05 2.14 -4.95
N VAL A 138 -9.45 1.28 -5.77
CA VAL A 138 -8.85 0.01 -5.33
C VAL A 138 -7.34 0.04 -5.59
N ILE A 139 -6.53 -0.40 -4.61
CA ILE A 139 -5.06 -0.50 -4.76
C ILE A 139 -4.55 -1.89 -4.38
N ASP A 140 -3.49 -2.31 -5.08
CA ASP A 140 -2.72 -3.50 -4.74
C ASP A 140 -1.73 -3.21 -3.61
N CYS A 141 -1.73 -4.06 -2.59
CA CYS A 141 -0.87 -3.98 -1.41
C CYS A 141 -0.05 -5.28 -1.27
N ASP A 142 1.23 -5.20 -1.59
CA ASP A 142 2.17 -6.32 -1.57
C ASP A 142 2.77 -6.50 -0.18
N LEU A 143 2.47 -7.62 0.47
CA LEU A 143 3.11 -8.10 1.69
C LEU A 143 4.12 -9.18 1.33
N LYS A 144 5.42 -8.86 1.42
CA LYS A 144 6.46 -9.87 1.23
C LYS A 144 6.49 -10.83 2.41
N LEU A 145 6.39 -12.12 2.14
CA LEU A 145 6.73 -13.12 3.14
C LEU A 145 8.23 -13.06 3.36
N GLN A 146 8.66 -12.86 4.61
CA GLN A 146 10.03 -13.15 4.96
C GLN A 146 10.21 -14.65 4.80
N LYS A 147 10.65 -15.08 3.60
CA LYS A 147 11.22 -16.40 3.42
C LYS A 147 12.33 -16.45 4.44
N HIS A 148 12.16 -17.26 5.49
CA HIS A 148 13.28 -17.64 6.32
C HIS A 148 14.31 -18.17 5.34
N LEU A 149 15.36 -17.38 5.12
CA LEU A 149 16.52 -17.81 4.38
C LEU A 149 16.92 -19.07 5.10
N LYS A 150 16.61 -20.23 4.49
CA LYS A 150 17.11 -21.51 4.97
C LYS A 150 18.60 -21.26 5.00
N HIS A 151 19.17 -21.20 6.22
CA HIS A 151 20.59 -20.95 6.38
C HIS A 151 21.28 -21.86 5.38
N PRO A 152 22.08 -21.33 4.45
CA PRO A 152 22.77 -22.19 3.50
C PRO A 152 23.56 -23.17 4.37
N THR A 153 23.14 -24.43 4.36
CA THR A 153 23.81 -25.49 5.09
C THR A 153 25.18 -25.55 4.44
N PHE A 154 26.16 -24.89 5.04
CA PHE A 154 27.52 -24.97 4.56
C PHE A 154 27.85 -26.47 4.47
N PRO A 155 28.26 -26.98 3.30
CA PRO A 155 28.64 -28.37 3.19
C PRO A 155 29.76 -28.60 4.19
N LYS A 156 29.48 -29.46 5.17
CA LYS A 156 30.41 -29.85 6.22
C LYS A 156 31.67 -30.37 5.52
N ALA A 157 32.72 -29.56 5.50
CA ALA A 157 33.99 -29.93 4.91
C ALA A 157 34.48 -31.19 5.62
N THR A 158 34.51 -32.30 4.89
CA THR A 158 35.12 -33.56 5.31
C THR A 158 36.60 -33.30 5.50
N SER A 159 37.02 -33.19 6.76
CA SER A 159 38.40 -32.98 7.16
C SER A 159 39.27 -34.16 6.72
N THR A 160 40.08 -33.97 5.68
CA THR A 160 41.22 -34.82 5.40
C THR A 160 42.30 -34.55 6.45
N LYS A 161 42.68 -35.58 7.20
CA LYS A 161 43.67 -35.55 8.28
C LYS A 161 45.06 -35.16 7.75
N THR A 162 45.67 -34.14 8.33
CA THR A 162 47.13 -34.01 8.39
C THR A 162 47.53 -33.70 9.83
N ALA A 163 48.45 -34.52 10.33
CA ALA A 163 48.85 -34.57 11.72
C ALA A 163 49.97 -33.57 12.03
N SER A 164 49.84 -32.82 13.13
CA SER A 164 50.98 -32.25 13.86
C SER A 164 50.61 -31.85 15.30
N LYS A 165 50.92 -32.77 16.22
CA LYS A 165 51.59 -32.63 17.53
C LYS A 165 51.40 -31.37 18.42
N SER A 166 50.76 -31.60 19.58
CA SER A 166 51.01 -31.14 20.99
C SER A 166 51.36 -29.67 21.28
N THR A 167 50.69 -28.93 22.18
CA THR A 167 50.69 -29.10 23.67
C THR A 167 49.47 -28.41 24.36
N ALA A 168 49.09 -28.90 25.55
CA ALA A 168 47.94 -28.52 26.42
C ALA A 168 48.38 -27.70 27.67
N PRO A 169 47.56 -27.46 28.75
CA PRO A 169 46.10 -27.27 28.98
C PRO A 169 45.78 -25.94 29.75
N GLU A 170 44.53 -25.44 29.89
CA GLU A 170 43.66 -25.54 31.09
C GLU A 170 42.37 -24.72 30.83
N SER A 171 41.18 -25.33 30.79
CA SER A 171 40.22 -25.54 31.89
C SER A 171 39.34 -24.34 32.27
N SER A 172 38.15 -24.26 31.66
CA SER A 172 36.94 -23.85 32.37
C SER A 172 35.71 -24.40 31.65
N LYS A 173 35.17 -25.50 32.21
CA LYS A 173 33.92 -26.14 31.81
C LYS A 173 32.76 -25.24 32.24
N GLN A 174 32.05 -24.63 31.29
CA GLN A 174 30.67 -24.19 31.51
C GLN A 174 29.77 -24.96 30.56
N ALA A 175 28.96 -25.83 31.16
CA ALA A 175 27.93 -26.60 30.49
C ALA A 175 26.80 -25.65 30.07
N ILE A 176 26.89 -25.13 28.84
CA ILE A 176 25.80 -24.40 28.20
C ILE A 176 24.81 -25.45 27.71
N SER A 177 23.71 -25.61 28.46
CA SER A 177 22.54 -26.37 28.06
C SER A 177 22.02 -25.83 26.73
N LYS A 178 22.13 -26.62 25.67
CA LYS A 178 21.53 -26.35 24.37
C LYS A 178 20.01 -26.52 24.50
N GLN A 179 19.33 -25.44 24.89
CA GLN A 179 17.88 -25.37 24.71
C GLN A 179 17.62 -25.08 23.22
N ASP A 180 17.19 -26.11 22.51
CA ASP A 180 16.54 -25.99 21.21
C ASP A 180 15.24 -25.20 21.38
N LYS A 181 15.35 -23.86 21.40
CA LYS A 181 14.23 -22.96 21.16
C LYS A 181 13.89 -23.09 19.68
N SER A 182 13.01 -24.03 19.36
CA SER A 182 12.28 -24.00 18.10
C SER A 182 11.60 -22.63 18.00
N LYS A 183 12.18 -21.74 17.20
CA LYS A 183 11.62 -20.43 16.89
C LYS A 183 10.25 -20.68 16.27
N THR A 184 9.19 -20.50 17.05
CA THR A 184 7.82 -20.45 16.54
C THR A 184 7.78 -19.34 15.50
N ILE A 185 7.62 -19.73 14.25
CA ILE A 185 7.48 -18.80 13.14
C ILE A 185 6.24 -17.97 13.44
N PRO A 186 6.34 -16.62 13.51
CA PRO A 186 5.16 -15.80 13.70
C PRO A 186 4.22 -16.05 12.53
N GLU A 187 3.09 -16.71 12.81
CA GLU A 187 2.05 -16.92 11.80
C GLU A 187 1.59 -15.55 11.34
N LEU A 188 1.55 -15.35 10.01
CA LEU A 188 0.97 -14.15 9.44
C LEU A 188 -0.50 -14.07 9.85
N PRO A 189 -0.99 -12.89 10.26
CA PRO A 189 -2.40 -12.71 10.55
C PRO A 189 -3.25 -13.19 9.37
N LYS A 190 -4.17 -14.13 9.63
CA LYS A 190 -5.12 -14.58 8.62
C LYS A 190 -6.13 -13.45 8.37
N VAL A 191 -6.05 -12.86 7.18
CA VAL A 191 -6.97 -11.83 6.69
C VAL A 191 -7.86 -12.46 5.63
N PHE A 192 -9.14 -12.06 5.59
CA PHE A 192 -10.13 -12.56 4.64
C PHE A 192 -10.77 -11.41 3.85
N VAL A 193 -11.38 -11.73 2.71
CA VAL A 193 -12.14 -10.77 1.90
C VAL A 193 -13.33 -10.24 2.71
N GLY A 194 -13.52 -8.92 2.74
CA GLY A 194 -14.49 -8.22 3.57
C GLY A 194 -13.93 -7.70 4.90
N ALA A 195 -12.71 -8.10 5.29
CA ALA A 195 -12.07 -7.55 6.48
C ALA A 195 -11.65 -6.09 6.27
N ILE A 196 -11.74 -5.27 7.32
CA ILE A 196 -11.19 -3.92 7.32
C ILE A 196 -9.73 -3.97 7.78
N LEU A 197 -8.86 -3.37 6.98
CA LEU A 197 -7.42 -3.39 7.14
C LEU A 197 -6.90 -1.95 7.26
N SER A 198 -6.14 -1.66 8.33
CA SER A 198 -5.32 -0.45 8.42
C SER A 198 -3.90 -0.81 8.03
N VAL A 199 -3.39 -0.29 6.91
CA VAL A 199 -2.05 -0.58 6.40
C VAL A 199 -1.16 0.66 6.37
N ARG A 200 0.14 0.43 6.50
CA ARG A 200 1.18 1.41 6.19
C ARG A 200 2.17 0.81 5.19
N GLY A 201 2.43 1.51 4.09
CA GLY A 201 3.27 0.99 3.02
C GLY A 201 3.91 2.06 2.17
N ARG A 202 5.01 1.70 1.51
CA ARG A 202 5.71 2.56 0.55
C ARG A 202 5.00 2.52 -0.80
N ILE A 203 4.80 3.69 -1.41
CA ILE A 203 4.22 3.80 -2.76
C ILE A 203 5.26 3.42 -3.81
N TYR A 204 4.87 2.57 -4.74
CA TYR A 204 5.62 2.21 -5.94
C TYR A 204 4.77 2.44 -7.19
N HIS A 205 5.43 2.65 -8.31
CA HIS A 205 4.80 2.74 -9.63
C HIS A 205 5.29 1.58 -10.50
N GLY A 206 4.39 0.99 -11.27
CA GLY A 206 4.73 -0.08 -12.20
C GLY A 206 3.54 -0.45 -13.10
N ARG A 207 3.82 -0.80 -14.35
CA ARG A 207 2.79 -1.18 -15.35
C ARG A 207 1.66 -0.15 -15.50
N GLY A 208 1.99 1.14 -15.41
CA GLY A 208 1.02 2.24 -15.54
C GLY A 208 0.10 2.43 -14.32
N THR A 209 0.32 1.71 -13.23
CA THR A 209 -0.46 1.87 -11.99
C THR A 209 0.45 2.06 -10.78
N ARG A 210 -0.16 2.36 -9.63
CA ARG A 210 0.52 2.45 -8.33
C ARG A 210 0.11 1.27 -7.46
N TYR A 211 1.05 0.82 -6.63
CA TYR A 211 0.82 -0.23 -5.65
C TYR A 211 1.61 0.10 -4.38
N LEU A 212 1.21 -0.48 -3.26
CA LEU A 212 1.94 -0.34 -2.00
C LEU A 212 2.78 -1.58 -1.73
N ARG A 213 3.97 -1.38 -1.19
CA ARG A 213 4.71 -2.44 -0.49
C ARG A 213 4.59 -2.22 1.00
N LEU A 214 4.00 -3.19 1.70
CA LEU A 214 3.74 -3.09 3.12
C LEU A 214 5.06 -3.26 3.92
N GLU A 215 5.19 -2.50 5.00
CA GLU A 215 6.28 -2.65 5.96
C GLU A 215 5.99 -3.85 6.88
N PRO A 216 7.01 -4.60 7.36
CA PRO A 216 6.77 -5.69 8.31
C PRO A 216 6.07 -5.19 9.58
N GLY A 217 4.97 -5.85 9.98
CA GLY A 217 4.20 -5.49 11.16
C GLY A 217 3.35 -4.22 11.02
N SER A 218 3.24 -3.65 9.83
CA SER A 218 2.56 -2.36 9.60
C SER A 218 1.08 -2.49 9.21
N PHE A 219 0.48 -3.66 9.42
CA PHE A 219 -0.93 -3.89 9.15
C PHE A 219 -1.67 -4.40 10.38
N CYS A 220 -2.87 -3.87 10.59
CA CYS A 220 -3.78 -4.29 11.64
C CYS A 220 -5.12 -4.62 10.99
N ALA A 221 -5.58 -5.86 11.18
CA ALA A 221 -6.91 -6.28 10.79
C ALA A 221 -7.84 -6.09 11.99
N SER A 222 -8.89 -5.28 11.85
CA SER A 222 -9.96 -5.30 12.84
C SER A 222 -10.81 -6.54 12.57
N GLN A 223 -10.82 -7.50 13.49
CA GLN A 223 -11.79 -8.58 13.37
C GLN A 223 -13.20 -7.99 13.50
N PRO A 224 -14.14 -8.33 12.59
CA PRO A 224 -15.53 -8.00 12.83
C PRO A 224 -15.92 -8.65 14.15
N SER A 225 -16.29 -7.83 15.13
CA SER A 225 -16.79 -8.33 16.41
C SER A 225 -17.91 -9.33 16.10
N HIS A 226 -17.72 -10.59 16.50
CA HIS A 226 -18.54 -11.77 16.19
C HIS A 226 -20.02 -11.69 16.67
N GLY A 227 -20.59 -10.50 16.88
CA GLY A 227 -21.92 -10.29 17.44
C GLY A 227 -23.05 -10.06 16.44
N VAL A 228 -22.79 -9.88 15.14
CA VAL A 228 -23.87 -9.68 14.15
C VAL A 228 -24.15 -10.99 13.46
N ARG A 229 -25.19 -11.71 13.93
CA ARG A 229 -25.73 -12.86 13.21
C ARG A 229 -26.25 -12.39 11.85
N PRO A 230 -25.95 -13.08 10.75
CA PRO A 230 -26.59 -12.79 9.47
C PRO A 230 -28.11 -13.03 9.61
N PHE A 231 -28.90 -12.07 9.13
CA PHE A 231 -30.34 -12.17 8.98
C PHE A 231 -30.69 -13.07 7.79
#